data_AF-A0A4V1SKJ0-F1
#
_entry.id   AF-A0A4V1SKJ0-F1
#
_cell.length_a   1.000
_cell.length_b   1.000
_cell.length_c   1.000
_cell.angle_alpha   90.00
_cell.angle_beta   90.00
_cell.angle_gamma   90.00
#
_symmetry.space_group_name_H-M   'P 1'
#
loop_
_entity.id
_entity.type
_entity.pdbx_description
1 polymer ?
#
loop_
_entity_poly.entity_id
_entity_poly.type
_entity_poly.pdbx_seq_one_letter_code
_entity_poly.pdbx_strand_id
1 'polypeptide(L)'
;AKGLVSEAEYLQLENYTRKLFSAGSTYAKKQGLLLADTKYEFGKRDGKIMLIDEVHTPDSSRYFYAEGYDEHIKNGTTPKQLSKEFVREWLMENGFQGLEGQEIPEMTDEVVQMILNRYMELFEQITGNKFDIEANASKSADELGNKINAVLRDL
;
A
#
# COMPACT_ATOMS: atom_id res chain seq x y z
N ALA A 1 22.25 -9.99 -16.64
CA ALA A 1 21.78 -9.79 -15.26
C ALA A 1 22.84 -9.02 -14.47
N LYS A 2 22.47 -8.11 -13.55
CA LYS A 2 23.42 -7.27 -12.78
C LYS A 2 24.04 -7.98 -11.55
N GLY A 3 23.76 -9.26 -11.34
CA GLY A 3 24.37 -10.06 -10.26
C GLY A 3 23.95 -9.67 -8.83
N LEU A 4 22.81 -8.99 -8.66
CA LEU A 4 22.34 -8.49 -7.36
C LEU A 4 21.93 -9.61 -6.39
N VAL A 5 21.43 -10.72 -6.93
CA VAL A 5 21.05 -11.95 -6.23
C VAL A 5 21.38 -13.16 -7.11
N SER A 6 21.52 -14.34 -6.52
CA SER A 6 21.66 -15.58 -7.29
C SER A 6 20.39 -15.90 -8.07
N GLU A 7 20.50 -16.71 -9.14
CA GLU A 7 19.35 -17.15 -9.93
C GLU A 7 18.32 -17.90 -9.08
N ALA A 8 18.78 -18.78 -8.18
CA ALA A 8 17.92 -19.51 -7.26
C ALA A 8 17.12 -18.57 -6.34
N GLU A 9 17.76 -17.53 -5.80
CA GLU A 9 17.09 -16.53 -4.97
C GLU A 9 16.13 -15.68 -5.78
N TYR A 10 16.49 -15.30 -7.00
CA TYR A 10 15.61 -14.55 -7.90
C TYR A 10 14.31 -15.33 -8.18
N LEU A 11 14.42 -16.61 -8.53
CA LEU A 11 13.24 -17.45 -8.80
C LEU A 11 12.35 -17.59 -7.55
N GLN A 12 12.97 -17.65 -6.36
CA GLN A 12 12.24 -17.68 -5.10
C GLN A 12 11.50 -16.36 -4.83
N LEU A 13 12.17 -15.21 -5.02
CA LEU A 13 11.59 -13.87 -4.87
C LEU A 13 10.44 -13.64 -5.84
N GLU A 14 10.59 -14.05 -7.11
CA GLU A 14 9.55 -13.95 -8.12
C GLU A 14 8.32 -14.78 -7.72
N ASN A 15 8.54 -16.02 -7.27
CA ASN A 15 7.46 -16.89 -6.81
C ASN A 15 6.70 -16.29 -5.62
N TYR A 16 7.41 -15.76 -4.61
CA TYR A 16 6.78 -15.09 -3.47
C TYR A 16 6.00 -13.85 -3.89
N THR A 17 6.60 -13.00 -4.72
CA THR A 17 5.98 -11.79 -5.28
C THR A 17 4.67 -12.12 -5.99
N ARG A 18 4.66 -13.12 -6.88
CA ARG A 18 3.46 -13.52 -7.63
C ARG A 18 2.37 -14.10 -6.72
N LYS A 19 2.74 -14.89 -5.72
CA LYS A 19 1.79 -15.45 -4.74
C LYS A 19 1.15 -14.37 -3.88
N LEU A 20 1.95 -13.47 -3.32
CA LEU A 20 1.47 -12.32 -2.54
C LEU A 20 0.56 -11.44 -3.40
N PHE A 21 0.95 -11.13 -4.64
CA PHE A 21 0.14 -10.32 -5.54
C PHE A 21 -1.20 -10.99 -5.84
N SER A 22 -1.20 -12.29 -6.16
CA SER A 22 -2.42 -13.05 -6.42
C SER A 22 -3.38 -13.07 -5.22
N ALA A 23 -2.84 -13.25 -4.01
CA ALA A 23 -3.62 -13.22 -2.77
C ALA A 23 -4.21 -11.82 -2.53
N GLY A 24 -3.39 -10.78 -2.66
CA GLY A 24 -3.80 -9.38 -2.53
C GLY A 24 -4.89 -9.00 -3.53
N SER A 25 -4.73 -9.36 -4.81
CA SER A 25 -5.72 -9.11 -5.86
C SER A 25 -7.02 -9.85 -5.59
N THR A 26 -6.96 -11.08 -5.06
CA THR A 26 -8.16 -11.83 -4.68
C THR A 26 -8.90 -11.16 -3.53
N TYR A 27 -8.16 -10.64 -2.54
CA TYR A 27 -8.75 -9.94 -1.40
C TYR A 27 -9.35 -8.59 -1.80
N ALA A 28 -8.60 -7.78 -2.55
CA ALA A 28 -9.03 -6.49 -3.08
C ALA A 28 -10.34 -6.63 -3.89
N LYS A 29 -10.42 -7.66 -4.74
CA LYS A 29 -11.61 -7.93 -5.55
C LYS A 29 -12.86 -8.17 -4.70
N LYS A 30 -12.73 -8.78 -3.52
CA LYS A 30 -13.87 -8.98 -2.60
C LYS A 30 -14.42 -7.67 -2.05
N GLN A 31 -13.58 -6.63 -1.99
CA GLN A 31 -13.96 -5.28 -1.57
C GLN A 31 -14.31 -4.35 -2.76
N GLY A 32 -14.47 -4.90 -3.97
CA GLY A 32 -14.77 -4.07 -5.16
C GLY A 32 -13.57 -3.26 -5.66
N LEU A 33 -12.34 -3.67 -5.34
CA LEU A 33 -11.11 -3.02 -5.76
C LEU A 33 -10.29 -3.90 -6.72
N LEU A 34 -9.51 -3.23 -7.57
CA LEU A 34 -8.53 -3.83 -8.47
C LEU A 34 -7.14 -3.42 -8.00
N LEU A 35 -6.32 -4.38 -7.57
CA LEU A 35 -4.91 -4.15 -7.28
C LEU A 35 -4.12 -4.13 -8.60
N ALA A 36 -3.66 -2.94 -9.02
CA ALA A 36 -2.95 -2.77 -10.27
C ALA A 36 -1.48 -3.18 -10.17
N ASP A 37 -0.81 -2.72 -9.10
CA ASP A 37 0.58 -3.05 -8.79
C ASP A 37 0.89 -2.77 -7.32
N THR A 38 2.02 -3.30 -6.88
CA THR A 38 2.58 -3.08 -5.55
C THR A 38 4.08 -3.29 -5.55
N LYS A 39 4.77 -2.65 -4.61
CA LYS A 39 6.16 -2.94 -4.24
C LYS A 39 6.17 -3.93 -3.09
N TYR A 40 7.12 -4.86 -3.09
CA TYR A 40 7.46 -5.68 -1.93
C TYR A 40 8.94 -5.52 -1.62
N GLU A 41 9.30 -5.57 -0.34
CA GLU A 41 10.69 -5.65 0.07
C GLU A 41 10.95 -6.99 0.75
N PHE A 42 12.11 -7.57 0.44
CA PHE A 42 12.53 -8.84 1.02
C PHE A 42 13.91 -8.69 1.66
N GLY A 43 14.02 -9.17 2.90
CA GLY A 43 15.28 -9.32 3.60
C GLY A 43 15.79 -10.76 3.50
N LYS A 44 17.11 -10.94 3.72
CA LYS A 44 17.71 -12.27 3.88
C LYS A 44 18.41 -12.37 5.22
N ARG A 45 18.06 -13.39 6.00
CA ARG A 45 18.69 -13.69 7.30
C ARG A 45 18.87 -15.20 7.44
N ASP A 46 20.07 -15.63 7.85
CA ASP A 46 20.40 -17.04 8.08
C ASP A 46 20.04 -17.95 6.88
N GLY A 47 20.28 -17.45 5.66
CA GLY A 47 19.98 -18.17 4.41
C GLY A 47 18.50 -18.15 3.98
N LYS A 48 17.60 -17.55 4.77
CA LYS A 48 16.17 -17.50 4.47
C LYS A 48 15.75 -16.12 3.96
N ILE A 49 14.97 -16.12 2.88
CA ILE A 49 14.31 -14.93 2.34
C ILE A 49 13.02 -14.70 3.13
N MET A 50 12.81 -13.46 3.59
CA MET A 50 11.67 -13.07 4.40
C MET A 50 11.04 -11.81 3.81
N LEU A 51 9.72 -11.75 3.80
CA LEU A 51 9.00 -10.52 3.52
C LEU A 51 9.27 -9.54 4.67
N ILE A 52 9.59 -8.31 4.31
CA ILE A 52 9.79 -7.21 5.24
C ILE A 52 8.95 -6.02 4.75
N ASP A 53 9.06 -4.88 5.43
CA ASP A 53 8.33 -3.66 5.11
C ASP A 53 6.79 -3.87 5.12
N GLU A 54 6.06 -2.90 4.59
CA GLU A 54 4.61 -2.97 4.43
C GLU A 54 4.16 -3.77 3.19
N VAL A 55 2.89 -4.19 3.21
CA VAL A 55 2.28 -5.02 2.18
C VAL A 55 0.86 -4.53 1.92
N HIS A 56 0.52 -4.28 0.65
CA HIS A 56 -0.87 -3.98 0.23
C HIS A 56 -1.46 -2.74 0.90
N THR A 57 -0.61 -1.76 1.21
CA THR A 57 -1.01 -0.45 1.74
C THR A 57 -1.19 0.56 0.60
N PRO A 58 -1.93 1.66 0.81
CA PRO A 58 -2.04 2.72 -0.20
C PRO A 58 -0.73 3.43 -0.56
N ASP A 59 0.33 3.22 0.24
CA ASP A 59 1.66 3.81 0.06
C ASP A 59 2.53 2.93 -0.84
N SER A 60 2.38 1.61 -0.72
CA SER A 60 3.14 0.60 -1.49
C SER A 60 2.39 0.05 -2.70
N SER A 61 1.07 0.28 -2.79
CA SER A 61 0.18 -0.29 -3.80
C SER A 61 -0.75 0.74 -4.45
N ARG A 62 -1.13 0.45 -5.70
CA ARG A 62 -2.17 1.21 -6.41
C ARG A 62 -3.43 0.37 -6.56
N TYR A 63 -4.53 0.87 -6.01
CA TYR A 63 -5.85 0.29 -6.16
C TYR A 63 -6.71 1.16 -7.07
N PHE A 64 -7.59 0.53 -7.83
CA PHE A 64 -8.70 1.18 -8.52
C PHE A 64 -10.01 0.63 -8.04
N TYR A 65 -11.06 1.45 -8.06
CA TYR A 65 -12.41 0.91 -7.92
C TYR A 65 -12.74 0.06 -9.15
N ALA A 66 -13.29 -1.13 -8.93
CA ALA A 66 -13.69 -2.02 -10.02
C ALA A 66 -14.90 -1.45 -10.78
N GLU A 67 -15.80 -0.75 -10.07
CA GLU A 67 -16.92 -0.05 -10.67
C GLU A 67 -16.43 1.07 -11.59
N GLY A 68 -16.89 1.06 -12.85
CA GLY A 68 -16.53 2.06 -13.85
C GLY A 68 -15.12 1.93 -14.46
N TYR A 69 -14.26 1.03 -13.96
CA TYR A 69 -12.87 0.91 -14.44
C TYR A 69 -12.78 0.69 -15.96
N ASP A 70 -13.46 -0.34 -16.48
CA ASP A 70 -13.40 -0.68 -17.91
C ASP A 70 -13.95 0.44 -18.80
N GLU A 71 -14.98 1.17 -18.34
CA GLU A 71 -15.51 2.33 -19.03
C GLU A 71 -14.51 3.47 -19.08
N HIS A 72 -13.83 3.75 -17.96
CA HIS A 72 -12.78 4.76 -17.91
C HIS A 72 -11.64 4.44 -18.88
N ILE A 73 -11.17 3.19 -18.88
CA ILE A 73 -10.12 2.72 -19.81
C ILE A 73 -10.59 2.84 -21.27
N LYS A 74 -11.81 2.41 -21.59
CA LYS A 74 -12.38 2.50 -22.95
C LYS A 74 -12.49 3.93 -23.44
N ASN A 75 -12.83 4.86 -22.54
CA ASN A 75 -13.01 6.28 -22.87
C ASN A 75 -11.69 7.07 -22.80
N GLY A 76 -10.56 6.43 -22.44
CA GLY A 76 -9.27 7.10 -22.29
C GLY A 76 -9.23 8.09 -21.12
N THR A 77 -10.07 7.88 -20.11
CA THR A 77 -10.14 8.70 -18.90
C THR A 77 -9.47 7.99 -17.73
N THR A 78 -9.10 8.73 -16.69
CA THR A 78 -8.42 8.17 -15.52
C THR A 78 -9.43 7.45 -14.62
N PRO A 79 -9.28 6.14 -14.37
CA PRO A 79 -10.14 5.44 -13.42
C PRO A 79 -9.96 5.96 -12.01
N LYS A 80 -11.02 5.89 -11.20
CA LYS A 80 -10.96 6.31 -9.80
C LYS A 80 -9.97 5.42 -9.03
N GLN A 81 -8.90 6.03 -8.54
CA GLN A 81 -7.85 5.35 -7.78
C GLN A 81 -8.02 5.51 -6.27
N LEU A 82 -7.42 4.58 -5.55
CA LEU A 82 -7.35 4.51 -4.11
C LEU A 82 -5.89 4.32 -3.71
N SER A 83 -5.19 5.44 -3.49
CA SER A 83 -3.73 5.50 -3.30
C SER A 83 -3.32 6.76 -2.53
N LYS A 84 -2.05 6.85 -2.10
CA LYS A 84 -1.45 8.06 -1.49
C LYS A 84 -1.29 9.25 -2.46
N GLU A 85 -1.64 9.11 -3.74
CA GLU A 85 -1.42 10.19 -4.71
C GLU A 85 -2.03 11.52 -4.29
N PHE A 86 -3.14 11.53 -3.54
CA PHE A 86 -3.72 12.77 -3.01
C PHE A 86 -2.76 13.58 -2.11
N VAL A 87 -1.87 12.92 -1.36
CA VAL A 87 -0.86 13.62 -0.53
C VAL A 87 0.20 14.24 -1.44
N ARG A 88 0.60 13.54 -2.50
CA ARG A 88 1.58 14.05 -3.47
C ARG A 88 1.00 15.22 -4.24
N GLU A 89 -0.24 15.11 -4.72
CA GLU A 89 -0.99 16.18 -5.38
C GLU A 89 -1.07 17.41 -4.48
N TRP A 90 -1.47 17.25 -3.22
CA TRP A 90 -1.50 18.35 -2.26
C TRP A 90 -0.12 18.99 -2.05
N LEU A 91 0.94 18.19 -1.89
CA LEU A 91 2.31 18.72 -1.75
C LEU A 91 2.72 19.52 -3.00
N MET A 92 2.44 19.02 -4.19
CA MET A 92 2.77 19.69 -5.45
C MET A 92 2.00 20.99 -5.64
N GLU A 93 0.70 21.00 -5.33
CA GLU A 93 -0.15 22.20 -5.33
C GLU A 93 0.37 23.28 -4.38
N ASN A 94 1.03 22.87 -3.30
CA ASN A 94 1.66 23.74 -2.31
C ASN A 94 3.17 23.96 -2.55
N GLY A 95 3.66 23.67 -3.76
CA GLY A 95 5.00 24.05 -4.20
C GLY A 95 6.12 23.07 -3.80
N PHE A 96 5.78 21.89 -3.29
CA PHE A 96 6.75 20.88 -2.87
C PHE A 96 6.69 19.61 -3.73
N GLN A 97 7.79 19.31 -4.39
CA GLN A 97 7.99 18.09 -5.17
C GLN A 97 9.32 17.40 -4.84
N GLY A 98 9.96 17.80 -3.72
CA GLY A 98 11.21 17.24 -3.23
C GLY A 98 12.47 17.72 -3.98
N LEU A 99 12.41 18.86 -4.65
CA LEU A 99 13.59 19.47 -5.29
C LEU A 99 14.41 20.27 -4.29
N GLU A 100 15.70 20.42 -4.61
CA GLU A 100 16.64 21.20 -3.81
C GLU A 100 16.15 22.65 -3.63
N GLY A 101 16.20 23.15 -2.40
CA GLY A 101 15.75 24.50 -2.05
C GLY A 101 14.24 24.67 -1.84
N GLN A 102 13.44 23.60 -2.00
CA GLN A 102 12.02 23.63 -1.63
C GLN A 102 11.83 23.34 -0.14
N GLU A 103 10.91 24.05 0.49
CA GLU A 103 10.48 23.79 1.86
C GLU A 103 9.20 22.97 1.86
N ILE A 104 9.09 22.05 2.83
CA ILE A 104 7.85 21.29 3.02
C ILE A 104 6.78 22.28 3.47
N PRO A 105 5.59 22.31 2.83
CA PRO A 105 4.52 23.22 3.21
C PRO A 105 4.05 22.92 4.63
N GLU A 106 3.57 23.93 5.33
CA GLU A 106 3.04 23.75 6.67
C GLU A 106 1.84 22.80 6.66
N MET A 107 1.95 21.72 7.43
CA MET A 107 0.88 20.75 7.65
C MET A 107 0.00 21.25 8.80
N THR A 108 -0.93 22.16 8.51
CA THR A 108 -1.89 22.63 9.52
C THR A 108 -2.74 21.47 10.04
N ASP A 109 -3.32 21.63 11.23
CA ASP A 109 -4.21 20.60 11.81
C ASP A 109 -5.32 20.19 10.84
N GLU A 110 -5.86 21.14 10.08
CA GLU A 110 -6.90 20.91 9.07
C GLU A 110 -6.42 19.99 7.94
N VAL A 111 -5.19 20.21 7.45
CA VAL A 111 -4.56 19.37 6.43
C VAL A 111 -4.28 17.98 6.98
N VAL A 112 -3.75 17.90 8.21
CA VAL A 112 -3.49 16.63 8.88
C VAL A 112 -4.78 15.83 9.05
N GLN A 113 -5.88 16.45 9.48
CA GLN A 113 -7.17 15.80 9.62
C GLN A 113 -7.74 15.36 8.27
N MET A 114 -7.61 16.17 7.22
CA MET A 114 -7.98 15.78 5.86
C MET A 114 -7.23 14.53 5.41
N ILE A 115 -5.90 14.50 5.59
CA ILE A 115 -5.06 13.37 5.23
C ILE A 115 -5.43 12.12 6.04
N LEU A 116 -5.62 12.27 7.36
CA LEU A 116 -6.03 11.19 8.24
C LEU A 116 -7.37 10.58 7.80
N ASN A 117 -8.38 11.41 7.54
CA ASN A 117 -9.69 10.95 7.08
C ASN A 117 -9.59 10.16 5.77
N ARG A 118 -8.72 10.59 4.85
CA ARG A 118 -8.44 9.82 3.64
C ARG A 118 -7.83 8.47 3.99
N TYR A 119 -6.76 8.41 4.79
CA TYR A 119 -6.17 7.12 5.16
C TYR A 119 -7.14 6.17 5.88
N MET A 120 -8.04 6.69 6.71
CA MET A 120 -9.11 5.89 7.30
C MET A 120 -10.04 5.34 6.22
N GLU A 121 -10.53 6.18 5.30
CA GLU A 121 -11.33 5.73 4.15
C GLU A 121 -10.60 4.63 3.36
N LEU A 122 -9.31 4.81 3.06
CA LEU A 122 -8.49 3.84 2.34
C LEU A 122 -8.45 2.50 3.10
N PHE A 123 -8.17 2.53 4.41
CA PHE A 123 -8.14 1.33 5.25
C PHE A 123 -9.48 0.61 5.24
N GLU A 124 -10.58 1.35 5.41
CA GLU A 124 -11.92 0.77 5.47
C GLU A 124 -12.32 0.12 4.14
N GLN A 125 -11.98 0.75 3.01
CA GLN A 125 -12.25 0.19 1.68
C GLN A 125 -11.37 -1.04 1.40
N ILE A 126 -10.08 -0.99 1.73
CA ILE A 126 -9.17 -2.12 1.46
C ILE A 126 -9.51 -3.31 2.35
N THR A 127 -9.82 -3.07 3.62
CA THR A 127 -9.96 -4.15 4.62
C THR A 127 -11.41 -4.59 4.85
N GLY A 128 -12.39 -3.76 4.48
CA GLY A 128 -13.79 -3.93 4.83
C GLY A 128 -14.11 -3.72 6.32
N ASN A 129 -13.12 -3.32 7.14
CA ASN A 129 -13.28 -3.10 8.57
C ASN A 129 -13.34 -1.60 8.87
N LYS A 130 -14.12 -1.20 9.88
CA LYS A 130 -14.12 0.18 10.37
C LYS A 130 -12.79 0.54 11.04
N PHE A 131 -12.29 1.74 10.76
CA PHE A 131 -11.11 2.25 11.45
C PHE A 131 -11.54 2.85 12.78
N ASP A 132 -11.08 2.24 13.88
CA ASP A 132 -11.33 2.73 15.23
C ASP A 132 -10.09 3.50 15.72
N ILE A 133 -10.22 4.83 15.83
CA ILE A 133 -9.13 5.70 16.25
C ILE A 133 -8.74 5.39 17.72
N GLU A 134 -9.71 5.24 18.61
CA GLU A 134 -9.47 5.06 20.04
C GLU A 134 -8.80 3.70 20.31
N ALA A 135 -9.29 2.63 19.67
CA ALA A 135 -8.74 1.30 19.84
C ALA A 135 -7.39 1.09 19.13
N ASN A 136 -7.00 1.97 18.20
CA ASN A 136 -5.70 1.90 17.53
C ASN A 136 -4.66 2.87 18.11
N ALA A 137 -5.07 4.00 18.69
CA ALA A 137 -4.18 4.91 19.39
C ALA A 137 -3.52 4.28 20.63
N SER A 138 -4.13 3.21 21.17
CA SER A 138 -3.67 2.50 22.37
C SER A 138 -2.82 1.25 22.11
N LYS A 139 -2.57 0.86 20.84
CA LYS A 139 -1.85 -0.39 20.54
C LYS A 139 -0.34 -0.20 20.47
N SER A 140 0.38 -1.09 21.14
CA SER A 140 1.85 -1.11 21.09
C SER A 140 2.35 -1.79 19.80
N ALA A 141 3.57 -1.47 19.36
CA ALA A 141 4.21 -2.09 18.19
C ALA A 141 4.26 -3.64 18.27
N ASP A 142 4.34 -4.18 19.49
CA ASP A 142 4.39 -5.63 19.75
C ASP A 142 3.06 -6.34 19.42
N GLU A 143 1.93 -5.68 19.62
CA GLU A 143 0.60 -6.25 19.30
C GLU A 143 0.35 -6.33 17.79
N LEU A 144 0.87 -5.35 17.04
CA LEU A 144 0.80 -5.34 15.58
C LEU A 144 1.65 -6.46 14.97
N GLY A 145 2.87 -6.66 15.48
CA GLY A 145 3.76 -7.74 15.06
C GLY A 145 3.16 -9.14 15.27
N ASN A 146 2.44 -9.34 16.37
CA ASN A 146 1.77 -10.61 16.66
C ASN A 146 0.62 -10.92 15.69
N LYS A 147 -0.17 -9.91 15.29
CA LYS A 147 -1.26 -10.09 14.32
C LYS A 147 -0.76 -10.42 12.91
N ILE A 148 0.30 -9.77 12.46
CA ILE A 148 0.92 -10.05 11.16
C ILE A 148 1.42 -11.50 11.12
N ASN A 149 2.10 -11.95 12.18
CA ASN A 149 2.57 -13.33 12.31
C ASN A 149 1.43 -14.36 12.34
N ALA A 150 0.26 -14.00 12.86
CA ALA A 150 -0.91 -14.88 12.84
C ALA A 150 -1.47 -15.05 11.42
N VAL A 151 -1.64 -13.96 10.67
CA VAL A 151 -2.10 -14.02 9.27
C VAL A 151 -1.12 -14.80 8.38
N LEU A 152 0.19 -14.66 8.61
CA LEU A 152 1.22 -15.41 7.88
C LEU A 152 1.25 -16.92 8.20
N ARG A 153 0.67 -17.36 9.32
CA ARG A 153 0.56 -18.79 9.66
C ARG A 153 -0.61 -19.47 8.95
N ASP A 154 -1.61 -18.69 8.54
CA ASP A 154 -2.84 -19.17 7.90
C ASP A 154 -2.78 -19.12 6.36
N LEU A 155 -1.63 -18.69 5.81
CA LEU A 155 -1.28 -18.70 4.38
C LEU A 155 -0.31 -19.84 4.05
#